data_AF-A0A6L8GMV8-F1
#
_entry.id   AF-A0A6L8GMV8-F1
#
_cell.length_a   1.000
_cell.length_b   1.000
_cell.length_c   1.000
_cell.angle_alpha   90.00
_cell.angle_beta   90.00
_cell.angle_gamma   90.00
#
_symmetry.space_group_name_H-M   'P 1'
#
loop_
_entity.id
_entity.type
_entity.pdbx_description
1 polymer ?
#
loop_
_entity_poly.entity_id
_entity_poly.type
_entity_poly.pdbx_seq_one_letter_code
_entity_poly.pdbx_strand_id
1 'polypeptide(L)'
;MARRLAAALVLGSGLLLLAPGAAAQDVPEPLRSFVPVTDEMLLQPKPENWISFRNGYSLWGYSELDQINAENVGELRLVWSRAMREGYQEVEPLVYDGIMFLPNVEDIVQALDATTGDLLWEYSRNVPDNPWNLTGTRARYRNVALYDDKIFVATNDAYLVALDARTGAVVWETQRADYREQVAQTAGPTIVKGKVLTGSRCNPSSPRPGGCFITGHDAASGEELWRINTAATPDQPGGDTWGGLPVSARRHASAWMVGSYDPELDLVYWGTGPPSPLPEKLRGSGKADLLYTNSTLALDPDTGELMWYFQHLPRDNWDYDHPYDRIIV
;
A
#
# COMPACT_ATOMS: atom_id res chain seq x y z
N MET A 1 -28.89 76.12 15.25
CA MET A 1 -28.93 74.65 15.05
C MET A 1 -28.07 74.29 13.86
N ALA A 2 -26.82 73.88 14.08
CA ALA A 2 -25.97 73.25 13.07
C ALA A 2 -24.90 72.45 13.83
N ARG A 3 -25.04 71.12 13.88
CA ARG A 3 -24.06 70.22 14.49
C ARG A 3 -23.28 69.52 13.38
N ARG A 4 -21.96 69.73 13.40
CA ARG A 4 -20.96 69.01 12.61
C ARG A 4 -20.82 67.59 13.16
N LEU A 5 -20.82 66.58 12.31
CA LEU A 5 -20.38 65.21 12.64
C LEU A 5 -18.94 65.03 12.17
N ALA A 6 -18.07 64.63 13.11
CA ALA A 6 -16.69 64.24 12.86
C ALA A 6 -16.65 62.73 12.53
N ALA A 7 -15.91 62.37 11.49
CA ALA A 7 -15.59 60.98 11.17
C ALA A 7 -14.38 60.52 11.99
N ALA A 8 -14.52 59.44 12.74
CA ALA A 8 -13.43 58.79 13.45
C ALA A 8 -12.82 57.70 12.57
N LEU A 9 -11.53 57.82 12.28
CA LEU A 9 -10.71 56.82 11.60
C LEU A 9 -10.28 55.77 12.64
N VAL A 10 -10.71 54.51 12.48
CA VAL A 10 -10.22 53.39 13.30
C VAL A 10 -9.06 52.74 12.55
N LEU A 11 -7.85 52.96 13.04
CA LEU A 11 -6.65 52.23 12.63
C LEU A 11 -6.67 50.85 13.28
N GLY A 12 -7.02 49.82 12.51
CA GLY A 12 -6.91 48.42 12.92
C GLY A 12 -5.45 47.97 12.87
N SER A 13 -4.83 47.83 14.03
CA SER A 13 -3.54 47.14 14.18
C SER A 13 -3.76 45.63 14.01
N GLY A 14 -3.40 45.10 12.83
CA GLY A 14 -3.38 43.66 12.58
C GLY A 14 -2.23 43.00 13.33
N LEU A 15 -2.54 42.19 14.33
CA LEU A 15 -1.61 41.19 14.85
C LEU A 15 -1.49 40.08 13.79
N LEU A 16 -0.32 39.96 13.15
CA LEU A 16 0.07 38.72 12.49
C LEU A 16 0.24 37.65 13.58
N LEU A 17 -0.69 36.70 13.64
CA LEU A 17 -0.48 35.42 14.30
C LEU A 17 0.51 34.63 13.44
N LEU A 18 1.79 34.65 13.82
CA LEU A 18 2.77 33.70 13.32
C LEU A 18 2.30 32.30 13.72
N ALA A 19 2.01 31.46 12.73
CA ALA A 19 1.81 30.04 12.96
C ALA A 19 3.06 29.50 13.67
N PRO A 20 2.92 28.66 14.72
CA PRO A 20 4.08 28.03 15.34
C PRO A 20 4.79 27.20 14.28
N GLY A 21 6.05 27.54 13.99
CA GLY A 21 6.90 26.74 13.12
C GLY A 21 6.96 25.32 13.67
N ALA A 22 6.79 24.32 12.80
CA ALA A 22 7.00 22.92 13.16
C ALA A 22 8.39 22.81 13.79
N ALA A 23 8.46 22.49 15.08
CA ALA A 23 9.72 22.15 15.71
C ALA A 23 10.28 20.93 14.97
N ALA A 24 11.53 21.02 14.52
CA ALA A 24 12.22 19.87 13.95
C ALA A 24 12.18 18.74 14.98
N GLN A 25 11.58 17.60 14.64
CA GLN A 25 11.61 16.42 15.51
C GLN A 25 13.06 15.94 15.60
N ASP A 26 13.55 15.74 16.83
CA ASP A 26 14.89 15.20 17.04
C ASP A 26 14.98 13.78 16.48
N VAL A 27 15.93 13.55 15.57
CA VAL A 27 16.18 12.22 14.99
C VAL A 27 16.81 11.31 16.04
N PRO A 28 16.21 10.13 16.34
CA PRO A 28 16.80 9.12 17.23
C PRO A 28 18.21 8.71 16.76
N GLU A 29 19.11 8.45 17.70
CA GLU A 29 20.54 8.24 17.40
C GLU A 29 20.80 7.15 16.34
N PRO A 30 20.18 5.95 16.42
CA PRO A 30 20.35 4.90 15.40
C PRO A 30 19.92 5.32 13.98
N LEU A 31 19.03 6.30 13.87
CA LEU A 31 18.46 6.78 12.60
C LEU A 31 19.22 7.98 12.01
N ARG A 32 20.22 8.55 12.72
CA ARG A 32 20.97 9.71 12.22
C ARG A 32 21.88 9.38 11.04
N SER A 33 22.35 8.13 10.98
CA SER A 33 23.20 7.60 9.90
C SER A 33 22.41 6.87 8.82
N PHE A 34 21.08 7.02 8.78
CA PHE A 34 20.23 6.32 7.81
C PHE A 34 20.72 6.55 6.37
N VAL A 35 21.04 5.45 5.69
CA VAL A 35 21.48 5.46 4.30
C VAL A 35 20.24 5.28 3.40
N PRO A 36 20.01 6.17 2.41
CA PRO A 36 18.89 6.00 1.49
C PRO A 36 18.92 4.67 0.74
N VAL A 37 17.79 3.97 0.71
CA VAL A 37 17.64 2.70 -0.01
C VAL A 37 17.53 2.96 -1.51
N THR A 38 18.34 2.27 -2.30
CA THR A 38 18.40 2.44 -3.76
C THR A 38 17.75 1.28 -4.50
N ASP A 39 17.48 1.44 -5.80
CA ASP A 39 16.98 0.35 -6.65
C ASP A 39 17.96 -0.84 -6.69
N GLU A 40 19.27 -0.57 -6.65
CA GLU A 40 20.30 -1.62 -6.60
C GLU A 40 20.23 -2.43 -5.30
N MET A 41 19.96 -1.77 -4.16
CA MET A 41 19.78 -2.48 -2.89
C MET A 41 18.54 -3.38 -2.94
N LEU A 42 17.43 -2.92 -3.53
CA LEU A 42 16.22 -3.74 -3.67
C LEU A 42 16.41 -4.91 -4.66
N LEU A 43 17.24 -4.72 -5.69
CA LEU A 43 17.61 -5.76 -6.65
C LEU A 43 18.48 -6.84 -6.01
N GLN A 44 19.44 -6.42 -5.16
CA GLN A 44 20.37 -7.30 -4.47
C GLN A 44 20.42 -6.97 -2.97
N PRO A 45 19.39 -7.35 -2.20
CA PRO A 45 19.39 -7.11 -0.77
C PRO A 45 20.55 -7.83 -0.11
N LYS A 46 21.30 -7.13 0.74
CA LYS A 46 22.33 -7.79 1.55
C LYS A 46 21.68 -8.78 2.53
N PRO A 47 22.28 -9.95 2.81
CA PRO A 47 21.67 -10.98 3.65
C PRO A 47 21.29 -10.53 5.06
N GLU A 48 22.01 -9.57 5.63
CA GLU A 48 21.72 -9.00 6.95
C GLU A 48 20.46 -8.11 7.00
N ASN A 49 19.90 -7.75 5.85
CA ASN A 49 18.71 -6.91 5.76
C ASN A 49 17.49 -7.66 5.21
N TRP A 50 16.31 -7.11 5.48
CA TRP A 50 15.02 -7.52 4.97
C TRP A 50 14.24 -6.27 4.53
N ILE A 51 14.51 -5.76 3.33
CA ILE A 51 14.16 -4.37 2.95
C ILE A 51 12.92 -4.23 2.04
N SER A 52 12.32 -5.34 1.64
CA SER A 52 11.04 -5.36 0.94
C SER A 52 10.20 -6.54 1.40
N PHE A 53 8.91 -6.52 1.08
CA PHE A 53 8.03 -7.66 1.34
C PHE A 53 8.62 -8.92 0.70
N ARG A 54 8.85 -9.95 1.51
CA ARG A 54 9.49 -11.22 1.15
C ARG A 54 10.93 -11.12 0.62
N ASN A 55 11.63 -10.04 0.99
CA ASN A 55 13.04 -9.73 0.74
C ASN A 55 13.52 -9.93 -0.71
N GLY A 56 13.21 -8.96 -1.55
CA GLY A 56 13.58 -8.91 -2.95
C GLY A 56 12.37 -9.01 -3.89
N TYR A 57 12.61 -8.72 -5.17
CA TYR A 57 11.55 -8.60 -6.16
C TYR A 57 10.83 -9.90 -6.52
N SER A 58 11.49 -11.05 -6.35
CA SER A 58 10.93 -12.37 -6.67
C SER A 58 9.97 -12.93 -5.62
N LEU A 59 9.84 -12.25 -4.47
CA LEU A 59 8.95 -12.60 -3.35
C LEU A 59 9.20 -14.00 -2.76
N TRP A 60 10.45 -14.48 -2.72
CA TRP A 60 10.76 -15.82 -2.20
C TRP A 60 10.46 -15.95 -0.71
N GLY A 61 10.69 -14.90 0.08
CA GLY A 61 10.64 -14.98 1.54
C GLY A 61 11.75 -15.90 2.06
N TYR A 62 12.92 -15.83 1.43
CA TYR A 62 14.09 -16.63 1.75
C TYR A 62 15.19 -15.74 2.31
N SER A 63 15.91 -16.24 3.33
CA SER A 63 17.11 -15.60 3.88
C SER A 63 18.30 -16.52 3.64
N GLU A 64 19.39 -15.96 3.17
CA GLU A 64 20.66 -16.69 2.97
C GLU A 64 21.42 -16.90 4.29
N LEU A 65 20.99 -16.28 5.40
CA LEU A 65 21.63 -16.45 6.70
C LEU A 65 21.47 -17.89 7.19
N ASP A 66 22.57 -18.53 7.60
CA ASP A 66 22.63 -19.94 7.96
C ASP A 66 23.12 -20.20 9.40
N GLN A 67 23.32 -19.13 10.18
CA GLN A 67 23.75 -19.23 11.58
C GLN A 67 22.78 -20.11 12.39
N ILE A 68 21.48 -19.96 12.17
CA ILE A 68 20.44 -20.83 12.72
C ILE A 68 20.14 -21.91 11.68
N ASN A 69 20.28 -23.17 12.08
CA ASN A 69 20.11 -24.32 11.20
C ASN A 69 19.51 -25.52 11.95
N ALA A 70 19.32 -26.64 11.25
CA ALA A 70 18.66 -27.82 11.79
C ALA A 70 19.40 -28.44 13.00
N GLU A 71 20.68 -28.15 13.18
CA GLU A 71 21.49 -28.69 14.28
C GLU A 71 21.33 -27.88 15.58
N ASN A 72 21.06 -26.56 15.48
CA ASN A 72 21.04 -25.65 16.62
C ASN A 72 19.72 -24.91 16.87
N VAL A 73 18.71 -25.04 16.00
CA VAL A 73 17.40 -24.35 16.14
C VAL A 73 16.70 -24.63 17.48
N GLY A 74 16.96 -25.80 18.08
CA GLY A 74 16.43 -26.17 19.40
C GLY A 74 17.01 -25.35 20.57
N GLU A 75 18.06 -24.56 20.34
CA GLU A 75 18.69 -23.71 21.35
C GLU A 75 18.11 -22.29 21.38
N LEU A 76 17.22 -21.93 20.46
CA LEU A 76 16.64 -20.60 20.36
C LEU A 76 16.00 -20.15 21.68
N ARG A 77 16.31 -18.90 22.06
CA ARG A 77 15.73 -18.21 23.21
C ARG A 77 15.12 -16.90 22.75
N LEU A 78 14.04 -16.50 23.42
CA LEU A 78 13.46 -15.18 23.25
C LEU A 78 14.50 -14.13 23.68
N VAL A 79 14.86 -13.21 22.77
CA VAL A 79 15.75 -12.09 23.08
C VAL A 79 14.96 -10.92 23.64
N TRP A 80 13.92 -10.49 22.93
CA TRP A 80 13.00 -9.44 23.36
C TRP A 80 11.59 -9.68 22.80
N SER A 81 10.60 -9.02 23.40
CA SER A 81 9.23 -8.99 22.88
C SER A 81 8.58 -7.62 23.13
N ARG A 82 7.62 -7.26 22.29
CA ARG A 82 6.90 -5.98 22.38
C ARG A 82 5.41 -6.19 22.16
N ALA A 83 4.59 -5.50 22.95
CA ALA A 83 3.15 -5.49 22.75
C ALA A 83 2.79 -4.66 21.51
N MET A 84 1.92 -5.21 20.67
CA MET A 84 1.35 -4.55 19.49
C MET A 84 -0.06 -4.05 19.78
N ARG A 85 -0.59 -3.20 18.90
CA ARG A 85 -1.99 -2.77 18.92
C ARG A 85 -2.93 -3.98 18.85
N GLU A 86 -4.04 -3.95 19.60
CA GLU A 86 -5.04 -5.03 19.54
C GLU A 86 -5.68 -5.09 18.16
N GLY A 87 -5.74 -6.28 17.57
CA GLY A 87 -6.38 -6.49 16.27
C GLY A 87 -5.84 -7.72 15.54
N TYR A 88 -6.22 -7.84 14.28
CA TYR A 88 -5.78 -8.94 13.42
C TYR A 88 -4.41 -8.62 12.81
N GLN A 89 -3.36 -9.21 13.36
CA GLN A 89 -1.99 -9.02 12.91
C GLN A 89 -1.65 -9.94 11.74
N GLU A 90 -1.32 -9.37 10.58
CA GLU A 90 -0.83 -10.07 9.38
C GLU A 90 0.53 -9.51 8.93
N VAL A 91 1.21 -8.81 9.83
CA VAL A 91 2.31 -7.90 9.49
C VAL A 91 3.62 -8.65 9.21
N GLU A 92 4.37 -8.13 8.26
CA GLU A 92 5.76 -8.46 7.99
C GLU A 92 6.61 -7.20 8.25
N PRO A 93 7.52 -7.23 9.25
CA PRO A 93 8.42 -6.11 9.48
C PRO A 93 9.50 -6.04 8.40
N LEU A 94 9.94 -4.81 8.09
CA LEU A 94 11.16 -4.60 7.34
C LEU A 94 12.32 -4.35 8.31
N VAL A 95 13.50 -4.88 8.01
CA VAL A 95 14.71 -4.64 8.81
C VAL A 95 15.81 -4.09 7.91
N TYR A 96 16.33 -2.92 8.25
CA TYR A 96 17.41 -2.27 7.52
C TYR A 96 18.40 -1.64 8.49
N ASP A 97 19.66 -2.05 8.41
CA ASP A 97 20.78 -1.49 9.19
C ASP A 97 20.48 -1.42 10.70
N GLY A 98 19.96 -2.51 11.26
CA GLY A 98 19.63 -2.62 12.68
C GLY A 98 18.32 -1.94 13.11
N ILE A 99 17.58 -1.33 12.18
CA ILE A 99 16.27 -0.73 12.44
C ILE A 99 15.17 -1.65 11.93
N MET A 100 14.16 -1.90 12.76
CA MET A 100 12.95 -2.62 12.37
C MET A 100 11.79 -1.64 12.15
N PHE A 101 11.25 -1.60 10.94
CA PHE A 101 10.01 -0.90 10.59
C PHE A 101 8.84 -1.87 10.68
N LEU A 102 8.00 -1.67 11.70
CA LEU A 102 6.90 -2.56 12.04
C LEU A 102 5.55 -1.90 11.74
N PRO A 103 4.85 -2.28 10.67
CA PRO A 103 3.45 -1.93 10.52
C PRO A 103 2.62 -2.58 11.63
N ASN A 104 1.51 -1.93 11.98
CA ASN A 104 0.51 -2.40 12.92
C ASN A 104 -0.88 -2.25 12.28
N VAL A 105 -1.90 -2.80 12.93
CA VAL A 105 -3.30 -2.49 12.60
C VAL A 105 -3.59 -0.99 12.77
N GLU A 106 -4.66 -0.51 12.15
CA GLU A 106 -5.13 0.89 12.21
C GLU A 106 -4.14 1.90 11.59
N ASP A 107 -3.41 1.49 10.55
CA ASP A 107 -2.45 2.33 9.81
C ASP A 107 -1.36 2.95 10.70
N ILE A 108 -0.95 2.22 11.74
CA ILE A 108 0.18 2.57 12.62
C ILE A 108 1.47 1.99 12.05
N VAL A 109 2.57 2.75 12.11
CA VAL A 109 3.92 2.27 11.78
C VAL A 109 4.88 2.66 12.88
N GLN A 110 5.70 1.72 13.34
CA GLN A 110 6.73 1.96 14.35
C GLN A 110 8.12 1.73 13.73
N ALA A 111 9.09 2.56 14.10
CA ALA A 111 10.50 2.18 13.98
C ALA A 111 11.03 1.76 15.33
N LEU A 112 11.72 0.63 15.36
CA LEU A 112 12.28 0.00 16.55
C LEU A 112 13.77 -0.25 16.36
N ASP A 113 14.53 -0.24 17.45
CA ASP A 113 15.84 -0.89 17.47
C ASP A 113 15.64 -2.41 17.34
N ALA A 114 16.18 -3.04 16.30
CA ALA A 114 15.96 -4.47 16.04
C ALA A 114 16.65 -5.38 17.06
N THR A 115 17.63 -4.87 17.82
CA THR A 115 18.40 -5.62 18.82
C THR A 115 17.75 -5.59 20.19
N THR A 116 17.10 -4.48 20.57
CA THR A 116 16.47 -4.31 21.90
C THR A 116 14.95 -4.31 21.87
N GLY A 117 14.33 -3.96 20.74
CA GLY A 117 12.89 -3.75 20.61
C GLY A 117 12.41 -2.36 21.08
N ASP A 118 13.33 -1.45 21.43
CA ASP A 118 13.03 -0.11 21.91
C ASP A 118 12.35 0.74 20.82
N LEU A 119 11.38 1.58 21.23
CA LEU A 119 10.69 2.49 20.30
C LEU A 119 11.61 3.64 19.91
N LEU A 120 11.79 3.86 18.62
CA LEU A 120 12.50 5.04 18.09
C LEU A 120 11.51 6.14 17.70
N TRP A 121 10.49 5.79 16.91
CA TRP A 121 9.37 6.68 16.58
C TRP A 121 8.11 5.87 16.27
N GLU A 122 6.95 6.51 16.37
CA GLU A 122 5.66 5.95 15.96
C GLU A 122 4.88 6.96 15.12
N TYR A 123 4.37 6.49 13.97
CA TYR A 123 3.36 7.17 13.19
C TYR A 123 2.01 6.50 13.46
N SER A 124 0.99 7.33 13.66
CA SER A 124 -0.40 6.90 13.79
C SER A 124 -1.27 7.78 12.91
N ARG A 125 -1.99 7.16 11.97
CA ARG A 125 -2.85 7.90 11.05
C ARG A 125 -4.12 8.37 11.76
N ASN A 126 -4.41 9.66 11.64
CA ASN A 126 -5.72 10.18 12.03
C ASN A 126 -6.75 9.87 10.93
N VAL A 127 -7.46 8.75 11.09
CA VAL A 127 -8.53 8.36 10.16
C VAL A 127 -9.90 8.87 10.63
N PRO A 128 -10.91 8.95 9.74
CA PRO A 128 -12.30 9.19 10.13
C PRO A 128 -12.82 8.15 11.15
N ASP A 129 -14.01 8.36 11.71
CA ASP A 129 -14.61 7.37 12.61
C ASP A 129 -14.86 6.04 11.87
N ASN A 130 -14.11 5.01 12.27
CA ASN A 130 -14.31 3.60 11.92
C ASN A 130 -14.38 3.29 10.40
N PRO A 131 -13.38 3.70 9.59
CA PRO A 131 -13.36 3.44 8.15
C PRO A 131 -13.28 1.94 7.86
N TRP A 132 -12.70 1.15 8.75
CA TRP A 132 -12.52 -0.30 8.61
C TRP A 132 -13.82 -1.10 8.65
N ASN A 133 -14.88 -0.58 9.27
CA ASN A 133 -16.21 -1.18 9.16
C ASN A 133 -16.86 -0.88 7.81
N LEU A 134 -16.69 0.34 7.30
CA LEU A 134 -17.21 0.74 5.99
C LEU A 134 -16.51 -0.02 4.86
N THR A 135 -15.18 -0.10 4.94
CA THR A 135 -14.39 -0.81 3.96
C THR A 135 -14.50 -2.31 4.22
N GLY A 136 -14.54 -2.78 5.47
CA GLY A 136 -14.61 -4.20 5.82
C GLY A 136 -13.23 -4.87 5.88
N THR A 137 -12.17 -4.09 6.06
CA THR A 137 -10.78 -4.58 6.19
C THR A 137 -10.43 -5.09 7.58
N ARG A 138 -11.23 -4.73 8.60
CA ARG A 138 -10.92 -4.99 10.02
C ARG A 138 -9.57 -4.40 10.45
N ALA A 139 -9.18 -3.27 9.83
CA ALA A 139 -7.94 -2.53 10.08
C ALA A 139 -6.65 -3.35 9.86
N ARG A 140 -6.73 -4.47 9.13
CA ARG A 140 -5.60 -5.35 8.85
C ARG A 140 -4.62 -4.68 7.90
N TYR A 141 -3.35 -4.97 8.13
CA TYR A 141 -2.27 -4.46 7.30
C TYR A 141 -1.11 -5.45 7.29
N ARG A 142 -0.46 -5.64 6.13
CA ARG A 142 0.60 -6.65 5.94
C ARG A 142 2.00 -6.07 5.89
N ASN A 143 2.23 -5.02 5.14
CA ASN A 143 3.59 -4.52 4.94
C ASN A 143 3.61 -3.02 4.66
N VAL A 144 4.79 -2.42 4.82
CA VAL A 144 5.14 -1.12 4.25
C VAL A 144 6.17 -1.34 3.14
N ALA A 145 6.60 -0.28 2.45
CA ALA A 145 7.78 -0.34 1.62
C ALA A 145 8.82 0.70 2.05
N LEU A 146 10.08 0.41 1.77
CA LEU A 146 11.23 1.27 2.08
C LEU A 146 11.94 1.63 0.79
N TYR A 147 12.13 2.92 0.53
CA TYR A 147 12.95 3.41 -0.59
C TYR A 147 13.39 4.84 -0.35
N ASP A 148 14.59 5.17 -0.84
CA ASP A 148 15.26 6.44 -0.53
C ASP A 148 15.31 6.64 0.99
N ASP A 149 14.97 7.82 1.51
CA ASP A 149 14.83 8.10 2.94
C ASP A 149 13.40 7.99 3.46
N LYS A 150 12.55 7.17 2.82
CA LYS A 150 11.09 7.13 3.07
C LYS A 150 10.53 5.73 3.34
N ILE A 151 9.51 5.69 4.20
CA ILE A 151 8.59 4.56 4.39
C ILE A 151 7.27 4.88 3.70
N PHE A 152 6.78 3.96 2.87
CA PHE A 152 5.52 4.12 2.14
C PHE A 152 4.41 3.27 2.76
N VAL A 153 3.29 3.92 3.08
CA VAL A 153 2.13 3.33 3.74
C VAL A 153 0.90 3.54 2.88
N ALA A 154 0.27 2.45 2.45
CA ALA A 154 -1.00 2.50 1.74
C ALA A 154 -2.13 2.32 2.75
N THR A 155 -2.90 3.37 3.01
CA THR A 155 -3.75 3.45 4.20
C THR A 155 -5.17 2.95 3.94
N ASN A 156 -5.90 2.59 5.00
CA ASN A 156 -7.27 2.07 4.91
C ASN A 156 -8.30 3.11 4.46
N ASP A 157 -8.03 4.41 4.64
CA ASP A 157 -8.81 5.51 4.08
C ASP A 157 -8.41 5.87 2.64
N ALA A 158 -7.71 4.95 1.96
CA ALA A 158 -7.35 4.99 0.55
C ALA A 158 -6.37 6.12 0.16
N TYR A 159 -5.41 6.42 1.03
CA TYR A 159 -4.24 7.24 0.71
C TYR A 159 -3.00 6.37 0.45
N LEU A 160 -2.02 6.97 -0.20
CA LEU A 160 -0.63 6.57 -0.13
C LEU A 160 0.13 7.67 0.61
N VAL A 161 0.86 7.30 1.65
CA VAL A 161 1.59 8.24 2.52
C VAL A 161 3.06 7.89 2.50
N ALA A 162 3.91 8.88 2.31
CA ALA A 162 5.35 8.76 2.53
C ALA A 162 5.72 9.38 3.87
N LEU A 163 6.42 8.62 4.70
CA LEU A 163 6.97 9.05 5.97
C LEU A 163 8.48 9.16 5.83
N ASP A 164 9.11 10.16 6.43
CA ASP A 164 10.56 10.20 6.58
C ASP A 164 10.98 9.03 7.48
N ALA A 165 11.87 8.16 7.00
CA ALA A 165 12.24 6.91 7.68
C ALA A 165 12.93 7.16 9.04
N ARG A 166 13.49 8.35 9.25
CA ARG A 166 14.24 8.71 10.46
C ARG A 166 13.36 9.26 11.57
N THR A 167 12.20 9.82 11.22
CA THR A 167 11.34 10.55 12.15
C THR A 167 9.91 10.04 12.21
N GLY A 168 9.44 9.34 11.18
CA GLY A 168 8.03 8.98 11.00
C GLY A 168 7.15 10.16 10.59
N ALA A 169 7.73 11.34 10.33
CA ALA A 169 6.99 12.52 9.91
C ALA A 169 6.48 12.35 8.47
N VAL A 170 5.25 12.80 8.20
CA VAL A 170 4.68 12.76 6.84
C VAL A 170 5.46 13.72 5.93
N VAL A 171 5.99 13.20 4.83
CA VAL A 171 6.63 13.98 3.76
C VAL A 171 5.60 14.41 2.73
N TRP A 172 4.77 13.46 2.28
CA TRP A 172 3.64 13.71 1.38
C TRP A 172 2.56 12.66 1.58
N GLU A 173 1.33 12.98 1.15
CA GLU A 173 0.26 12.01 1.03
C GLU A 173 -0.58 12.28 -0.23
N THR A 174 -1.02 11.21 -0.89
CA THR A 174 -1.84 11.27 -2.11
C THR A 174 -3.10 10.43 -1.94
N GLN A 175 -4.26 11.04 -2.14
CA GLN A 175 -5.53 10.32 -2.13
C GLN A 175 -5.68 9.48 -3.40
N ARG A 176 -5.80 8.16 -3.26
CA ARG A 176 -5.96 7.23 -4.39
C ARG A 176 -7.42 6.92 -4.71
N ALA A 177 -8.30 7.02 -3.73
CA ALA A 177 -9.75 6.90 -3.92
C ALA A 177 -10.50 7.56 -2.75
N ASP A 178 -11.82 7.72 -2.91
CA ASP A 178 -12.69 7.98 -1.76
C ASP A 178 -12.98 6.67 -1.04
N TYR A 179 -12.54 6.53 0.21
CA TYR A 179 -12.80 5.35 1.04
C TYR A 179 -14.31 5.07 1.23
N ARG A 180 -15.18 6.07 1.00
CA ARG A 180 -16.64 5.90 1.00
C ARG A 180 -17.15 5.07 -0.17
N GLU A 181 -16.34 4.94 -1.22
CA GLU A 181 -16.52 3.92 -2.26
C GLU A 181 -16.11 2.52 -1.77
N GLN A 182 -15.83 2.34 -0.48
CA GLN A 182 -15.42 1.07 0.14
C GLN A 182 -14.14 0.48 -0.48
N VAL A 183 -13.25 1.38 -0.93
CA VAL A 183 -11.89 1.07 -1.34
C VAL A 183 -10.98 1.28 -0.14
N ALA A 184 -10.04 0.35 0.07
CA ALA A 184 -9.08 0.39 1.16
C ALA A 184 -7.82 -0.39 0.77
N GLN A 185 -6.95 -0.58 1.75
CA GLN A 185 -5.71 -1.34 1.64
C GLN A 185 -5.61 -2.35 2.77
N THR A 186 -4.98 -3.47 2.44
CA THR A 186 -4.65 -4.55 3.39
C THR A 186 -3.24 -5.07 3.20
N ALA A 187 -2.70 -4.94 1.99
CA ALA A 187 -1.26 -5.05 1.73
C ALA A 187 -0.70 -3.67 1.40
N GLY A 188 0.59 -3.51 1.67
CA GLY A 188 1.34 -2.32 1.34
C GLY A 188 1.85 -2.31 -0.10
N PRO A 189 2.59 -1.25 -0.45
CA PRO A 189 3.18 -1.10 -1.77
C PRO A 189 4.38 -2.03 -2.00
N THR A 190 4.82 -2.09 -3.26
CA THR A 190 6.17 -2.48 -3.67
C THR A 190 6.82 -1.31 -4.39
N ILE A 191 8.16 -1.25 -4.41
CA ILE A 191 8.91 -0.19 -5.07
C ILE A 191 9.56 -0.76 -6.33
N VAL A 192 9.47 -0.06 -7.46
CA VAL A 192 10.19 -0.43 -8.68
C VAL A 192 10.64 0.84 -9.39
N LYS A 193 11.95 1.02 -9.62
CA LYS A 193 12.51 2.12 -10.42
C LYS A 193 12.04 3.49 -9.93
N GLY A 194 12.13 3.70 -8.61
CA GLY A 194 11.66 4.91 -7.94
C GLY A 194 10.15 5.15 -7.97
N LYS A 195 9.35 4.12 -8.25
CA LYS A 195 7.89 4.19 -8.26
C LYS A 195 7.28 3.33 -7.16
N VAL A 196 6.23 3.83 -6.54
CA VAL A 196 5.45 3.14 -5.53
C VAL A 196 4.25 2.49 -6.21
N LEU A 197 4.33 1.18 -6.43
CA LEU A 197 3.23 0.41 -7.00
C LEU A 197 2.34 -0.12 -5.89
N THR A 198 1.04 0.04 -6.06
CA THR A 198 0.08 -0.41 -5.05
C THR A 198 -1.17 -0.93 -5.69
N GLY A 199 -1.54 -2.15 -5.33
CA GLY A 199 -2.86 -2.70 -5.61
C GLY A 199 -3.95 -2.04 -4.77
N SER A 200 -5.15 -2.57 -4.83
CA SER A 200 -6.27 -2.08 -4.03
C SER A 200 -7.18 -3.19 -3.61
N ARG A 201 -7.83 -2.98 -2.46
CA ARG A 201 -8.85 -3.87 -1.94
C ARG A 201 -10.18 -3.12 -1.95
N CYS A 202 -11.14 -3.64 -2.69
CA CYS A 202 -12.49 -3.12 -2.76
C CYS A 202 -13.40 -4.06 -2.01
N ASN A 203 -14.31 -3.53 -1.20
CA ASN A 203 -15.39 -4.35 -0.67
C ASN A 203 -16.20 -4.94 -1.85
N PRO A 204 -16.69 -6.19 -1.76
CA PRO A 204 -17.59 -6.74 -2.77
C PRO A 204 -18.80 -5.84 -3.08
N SER A 205 -19.27 -5.05 -2.10
CA SER A 205 -20.37 -4.11 -2.27
C SER A 205 -19.96 -2.71 -2.74
N SER A 206 -18.67 -2.49 -3.01
CA SER A 206 -18.13 -1.19 -3.45
C SER A 206 -18.95 -0.63 -4.62
N PRO A 207 -19.40 0.64 -4.55
CA PRO A 207 -20.10 1.32 -5.64
C PRO A 207 -19.16 1.82 -6.75
N ARG A 208 -17.84 1.66 -6.60
CA ARG A 208 -16.86 2.17 -7.54
C ARG A 208 -17.06 1.55 -8.94
N PRO A 209 -17.25 2.36 -10.00
CA PRO A 209 -17.28 1.86 -11.37
C PRO A 209 -15.92 1.28 -11.79
N GLY A 210 -15.92 0.17 -12.54
CA GLY A 210 -14.69 -0.45 -13.04
C GLY A 210 -13.91 -1.24 -11.98
N GLY A 211 -14.53 -1.50 -10.83
CA GLY A 211 -13.95 -2.31 -9.76
C GLY A 211 -12.71 -1.69 -9.12
N CYS A 212 -11.80 -2.56 -8.70
CA CYS A 212 -10.52 -2.20 -8.12
C CYS A 212 -9.50 -1.77 -9.18
N PHE A 213 -8.33 -1.37 -8.69
CA PHE A 213 -7.25 -0.86 -9.49
C PHE A 213 -5.87 -1.16 -8.91
N ILE A 214 -4.85 -1.00 -9.75
CA ILE A 214 -3.44 -0.91 -9.36
C ILE A 214 -2.97 0.47 -9.84
N THR A 215 -2.09 1.11 -9.08
CA THR A 215 -1.54 2.44 -9.38
C THR A 215 -0.05 2.46 -9.21
N GLY A 216 0.68 3.21 -10.04
CA GLY A 216 2.07 3.59 -9.84
C GLY A 216 2.18 5.07 -9.51
N HIS A 217 2.92 5.40 -8.45
CA HIS A 217 3.19 6.78 -8.05
C HIS A 217 4.68 7.06 -8.08
N ASP A 218 5.07 8.30 -8.37
CA ASP A 218 6.46 8.74 -8.18
C ASP A 218 6.80 8.74 -6.67
N ALA A 219 7.89 8.09 -6.27
CA ALA A 219 8.24 7.93 -4.86
C ALA A 219 8.68 9.25 -4.19
N ALA A 220 9.18 10.21 -4.97
CA ALA A 220 9.66 11.49 -4.43
C ALA A 220 8.51 12.46 -4.16
N SER A 221 7.55 12.56 -5.07
CA SER A 221 6.47 13.55 -5.06
C SER A 221 5.10 13.01 -4.64
N GLY A 222 4.87 11.70 -4.81
CA GLY A 222 3.57 11.08 -4.63
C GLY A 222 2.61 11.31 -5.80
N GLU A 223 3.06 11.84 -6.94
CA GLU A 223 2.23 12.00 -8.14
C GLU A 223 1.79 10.63 -8.68
N GLU A 224 0.50 10.43 -8.94
CA GLU A 224 0.00 9.23 -9.64
C GLU A 224 0.41 9.29 -11.11
N LEU A 225 1.31 8.40 -11.51
CA LEU A 225 1.85 8.33 -12.87
C LEU A 225 0.93 7.54 -13.79
N TRP A 226 0.34 6.46 -13.27
CA TRP A 226 -0.55 5.60 -14.01
C TRP A 226 -1.51 4.84 -13.10
N ARG A 227 -2.60 4.37 -13.71
CA ARG A 227 -3.62 3.53 -13.08
C ARG A 227 -4.19 2.54 -14.08
N ILE A 228 -4.38 1.31 -13.62
CA ILE A 228 -5.12 0.28 -14.36
C ILE A 228 -6.27 -0.25 -13.50
N ASN A 229 -7.48 -0.31 -14.06
CA ASN A 229 -8.60 -1.01 -13.43
C ASN A 229 -8.46 -2.53 -13.61
N THR A 230 -8.80 -3.30 -12.59
CA THR A 230 -8.66 -4.77 -12.57
C THR A 230 -9.94 -5.49 -12.98
N ALA A 231 -11.07 -4.80 -13.00
CA ALA A 231 -12.20 -5.20 -13.85
C ALA A 231 -12.07 -4.45 -15.18
N ALA A 232 -11.85 -5.19 -16.28
CA ALA A 232 -11.57 -4.60 -17.57
C ALA A 232 -12.66 -3.60 -17.94
N THR A 233 -12.25 -2.42 -18.41
CA THR A 233 -13.11 -1.37 -18.92
C THR A 233 -13.23 -1.50 -20.46
N PRO A 234 -14.24 -0.88 -21.11
CA PRO A 234 -14.49 -1.07 -22.54
C PRO A 234 -13.32 -0.68 -23.45
N ASP A 235 -12.44 0.20 -22.99
CA ASP A 235 -11.23 0.66 -23.67
C ASP A 235 -10.00 -0.23 -23.44
N GLN A 236 -10.11 -1.23 -22.56
CA GLN A 236 -9.05 -2.20 -22.28
C GLN A 236 -9.31 -3.52 -23.02
N PRO A 237 -8.25 -4.30 -23.33
CA PRO A 237 -8.43 -5.68 -23.76
C PRO A 237 -9.31 -6.45 -22.76
N GLY A 238 -10.14 -7.37 -23.24
CA GLY A 238 -11.10 -8.09 -22.40
C GLY A 238 -12.31 -7.27 -21.92
N GLY A 239 -12.43 -5.99 -22.28
CA GLY A 239 -13.58 -5.15 -21.93
C GLY A 239 -14.94 -5.67 -22.45
N ASP A 240 -14.93 -6.51 -23.49
CA ASP A 240 -16.07 -7.21 -24.09
C ASP A 240 -16.46 -8.50 -23.35
N THR A 241 -15.62 -8.99 -22.42
CA THR A 241 -15.83 -10.24 -21.67
C THR A 241 -16.75 -10.10 -20.45
N TRP A 242 -17.50 -9.01 -20.35
CA TRP A 242 -18.41 -8.72 -19.22
C TRP A 242 -19.89 -8.98 -19.52
N GLY A 243 -20.20 -9.64 -20.64
CA GLY A 243 -21.58 -10.03 -20.95
C GLY A 243 -22.54 -8.85 -21.12
N GLY A 244 -22.03 -7.71 -21.60
CA GLY A 244 -22.80 -6.48 -21.78
C GLY A 244 -23.02 -5.66 -20.51
N LEU A 245 -22.41 -6.03 -19.38
CA LEU A 245 -22.53 -5.23 -18.15
C LEU A 245 -21.91 -3.83 -18.33
N PRO A 246 -22.63 -2.77 -17.90
CA PRO A 246 -22.08 -1.42 -17.87
C PRO A 246 -20.94 -1.33 -16.84
N VAL A 247 -20.01 -0.40 -17.03
CA VAL A 247 -18.84 -0.20 -16.14
C VAL A 247 -19.26 0.01 -14.68
N SER A 248 -20.39 0.68 -14.43
CA SER A 248 -20.96 0.90 -13.09
C SER A 248 -21.42 -0.37 -12.37
N ALA A 249 -21.55 -1.49 -13.10
CA ALA A 249 -21.89 -2.80 -12.55
C ALA A 249 -20.68 -3.75 -12.46
N ARG A 250 -19.52 -3.37 -12.98
CA ARG A 250 -18.28 -4.17 -12.88
C ARG A 250 -17.61 -3.83 -11.54
N ARG A 251 -17.53 -4.80 -10.64
CA ARG A 251 -17.13 -4.60 -9.23
C ARG A 251 -16.12 -5.64 -8.77
N HIS A 252 -15.47 -5.32 -7.66
CA HIS A 252 -14.48 -6.15 -6.97
C HIS A 252 -13.20 -6.33 -7.80
N ALA A 253 -12.80 -7.54 -8.18
CA ALA A 253 -11.52 -7.81 -8.85
C ALA A 253 -10.31 -7.27 -8.07
N SER A 254 -10.35 -7.34 -6.74
CA SER A 254 -9.36 -6.72 -5.86
C SER A 254 -7.94 -7.25 -6.11
N ALA A 255 -6.94 -6.37 -6.13
CA ALA A 255 -5.52 -6.71 -6.24
C ALA A 255 -4.85 -6.51 -4.87
N TRP A 256 -5.25 -7.31 -3.88
CA TRP A 256 -5.06 -6.99 -2.46
C TRP A 256 -3.79 -7.53 -1.81
N MET A 257 -2.88 -8.12 -2.61
CA MET A 257 -1.53 -8.54 -2.21
C MET A 257 -0.46 -7.69 -2.88
N VAL A 258 0.81 -7.91 -2.54
CA VAL A 258 1.97 -7.21 -3.12
C VAL A 258 2.34 -7.86 -4.46
N GLY A 259 2.64 -7.04 -5.47
CA GLY A 259 3.15 -7.52 -6.75
C GLY A 259 4.64 -7.86 -6.69
N SER A 260 5.06 -8.86 -7.47
CA SER A 260 6.48 -9.15 -7.72
C SER A 260 6.99 -8.35 -8.92
N TYR A 261 8.30 -8.29 -9.08
CA TYR A 261 8.95 -7.61 -10.19
C TYR A 261 10.07 -8.47 -10.77
N ASP A 262 10.12 -8.58 -12.09
CA ASP A 262 11.19 -9.24 -12.81
C ASP A 262 12.05 -8.17 -13.51
N PRO A 263 13.27 -7.92 -13.00
CA PRO A 263 14.17 -6.91 -13.56
C PRO A 263 14.77 -7.32 -14.92
N GLU A 264 14.77 -8.60 -15.29
CA GLU A 264 15.26 -9.04 -16.60
C GLU A 264 14.24 -8.76 -17.70
N LEU A 265 12.96 -8.93 -17.39
CA LEU A 265 11.85 -8.67 -18.30
C LEU A 265 11.29 -7.24 -18.18
N ASP A 266 11.65 -6.51 -17.13
CA ASP A 266 11.07 -5.21 -16.74
C ASP A 266 9.54 -5.29 -16.62
N LEU A 267 9.05 -6.32 -15.93
CA LEU A 267 7.61 -6.59 -15.74
C LEU A 267 7.26 -6.74 -14.27
N VAL A 268 6.13 -6.14 -13.86
CA VAL A 268 5.52 -6.41 -12.55
C VAL A 268 4.38 -7.40 -12.69
N TYR A 269 4.26 -8.35 -11.76
CA TYR A 269 3.21 -9.35 -11.77
C TYR A 269 2.26 -9.19 -10.59
N TRP A 270 0.96 -9.14 -10.87
CA TRP A 270 -0.07 -8.96 -9.86
C TRP A 270 -1.21 -9.98 -10.01
N GLY A 271 -1.63 -10.57 -8.89
CA GLY A 271 -2.84 -11.38 -8.83
C GLY A 271 -4.09 -10.51 -8.60
N THR A 272 -5.23 -10.95 -9.10
CA THR A 272 -6.53 -10.28 -8.91
C THR A 272 -7.57 -11.25 -8.34
N GLY A 273 -8.52 -10.70 -7.61
CA GLY A 273 -9.61 -11.43 -6.96
C GLY A 273 -10.85 -11.60 -7.84
N PRO A 274 -11.95 -12.08 -7.25
CA PRO A 274 -13.15 -12.49 -7.97
C PRO A 274 -14.05 -11.29 -8.34
N PRO A 275 -15.04 -11.47 -9.22
CA PRO A 275 -16.10 -10.48 -9.47
C PRO A 275 -17.04 -10.35 -8.27
N SER A 276 -17.85 -9.29 -8.27
CA SER A 276 -18.99 -9.15 -7.35
C SER A 276 -20.23 -8.57 -8.05
N PRO A 277 -21.48 -8.90 -7.61
CA PRO A 277 -21.86 -9.94 -6.65
C PRO A 277 -21.38 -11.35 -7.04
N LEU A 278 -21.27 -12.30 -6.11
CA LEU A 278 -20.74 -13.64 -6.43
C LEU A 278 -21.68 -14.48 -7.33
N PRO A 279 -23.01 -14.50 -7.17
CA PRO A 279 -23.85 -15.27 -8.08
C PRO A 279 -24.01 -14.56 -9.43
N GLU A 280 -23.69 -15.24 -10.54
CA GLU A 280 -23.81 -14.71 -11.90
C GLU A 280 -25.23 -14.24 -12.24
N LYS A 281 -26.24 -14.89 -11.64
CA LYS A 281 -27.66 -14.51 -11.80
C LYS A 281 -27.94 -13.13 -11.20
N LEU A 282 -27.27 -12.77 -10.11
CA LEU A 282 -27.39 -11.44 -9.49
C LEU A 282 -26.53 -10.41 -10.21
N ARG A 283 -25.35 -10.80 -10.71
CA ARG A 283 -24.54 -9.92 -11.56
C ARG A 283 -25.23 -9.56 -12.86
N GLY A 284 -25.99 -10.50 -13.45
CA GLY A 284 -26.50 -10.36 -14.81
C GLY A 284 -25.44 -10.58 -15.89
N SER A 285 -24.30 -11.21 -15.55
CA SER A 285 -23.19 -11.44 -16.48
C SER A 285 -23.38 -12.61 -17.44
N GLY A 286 -24.43 -13.43 -17.24
CA GLY A 286 -24.58 -14.69 -17.98
C GLY A 286 -23.36 -15.58 -17.79
N LYS A 287 -22.83 -16.11 -18.90
CA LYS A 287 -21.65 -17.00 -18.91
C LYS A 287 -20.32 -16.28 -19.22
N ALA A 288 -20.27 -14.96 -19.04
CA ALA A 288 -19.10 -14.18 -19.42
C ALA A 288 -17.87 -14.50 -18.55
N ASP A 289 -16.67 -14.31 -19.11
CA ASP A 289 -15.40 -14.68 -18.47
C ASP A 289 -14.95 -13.69 -17.38
N LEU A 290 -15.37 -12.42 -17.50
CA LEU A 290 -15.19 -11.34 -16.51
C LEU A 290 -13.72 -10.91 -16.31
N LEU A 291 -12.99 -10.64 -17.39
CA LEU A 291 -11.58 -10.21 -17.27
C LEU A 291 -11.47 -8.85 -16.55
N TYR A 292 -10.52 -8.61 -15.66
CA TYR A 292 -9.43 -9.49 -15.28
C TYR A 292 -9.65 -10.05 -13.88
N THR A 293 -10.81 -10.64 -13.61
CA THR A 293 -11.04 -11.33 -12.32
C THR A 293 -10.22 -12.61 -12.26
N ASN A 294 -9.75 -12.99 -11.06
CA ASN A 294 -8.97 -14.20 -10.80
C ASN A 294 -7.83 -14.45 -11.81
N SER A 295 -7.12 -13.38 -12.14
CA SER A 295 -6.08 -13.35 -13.17
C SER A 295 -4.73 -12.97 -12.60
N THR A 296 -3.66 -13.47 -13.23
CA THR A 296 -2.33 -12.87 -13.16
C THR A 296 -2.21 -11.84 -14.26
N LEU A 297 -1.78 -10.63 -13.91
CA LEU A 297 -1.47 -9.54 -14.81
C LEU A 297 0.04 -9.35 -14.83
N ALA A 298 0.61 -9.18 -16.02
CA ALA A 298 1.95 -8.64 -16.18
C ALA A 298 1.83 -7.22 -16.73
N LEU A 299 2.38 -6.26 -15.99
CA LEU A 299 2.30 -4.84 -16.32
C LEU A 299 3.70 -4.28 -16.55
N ASP A 300 3.80 -3.33 -17.45
CA ASP A 300 4.95 -2.44 -17.53
C ASP A 300 4.98 -1.52 -16.28
N PRO A 301 6.09 -1.48 -15.52
CA PRO A 301 6.15 -0.71 -14.27
C PRO A 301 6.13 0.81 -14.47
N ASP A 302 6.55 1.29 -15.65
CA ASP A 302 6.67 2.71 -15.93
C ASP A 302 5.34 3.33 -16.39
N THR A 303 4.50 2.55 -17.05
CA THR A 303 3.27 3.01 -17.71
C THR A 303 1.99 2.35 -17.20
N GLY A 304 2.10 1.21 -16.53
CA GLY A 304 0.95 0.38 -16.14
C GLY A 304 0.28 -0.34 -17.31
N GLU A 305 0.89 -0.33 -18.50
CA GLU A 305 0.38 -1.03 -19.68
C GLU A 305 0.32 -2.54 -19.40
N LEU A 306 -0.80 -3.18 -19.75
CA LEU A 306 -0.95 -4.62 -19.64
C LEU A 306 -0.20 -5.33 -20.78
N MET A 307 0.87 -6.03 -20.42
CA MET A 307 1.72 -6.74 -21.37
C MET A 307 1.17 -8.12 -21.71
N TRP A 308 0.71 -8.84 -20.69
CA TRP A 308 -0.04 -10.08 -20.85
C TRP A 308 -0.88 -10.38 -19.61
N TYR A 309 -1.82 -11.31 -19.73
CA TYR A 309 -2.56 -11.85 -18.59
C TYR A 309 -2.77 -13.36 -18.72
N PHE A 310 -3.00 -14.01 -17.58
CA PHE A 310 -3.51 -15.38 -17.52
C PHE A 310 -4.66 -15.44 -16.51
N GLN A 311 -5.86 -15.82 -16.97
CA GLN A 311 -7.01 -15.97 -16.10
C GLN A 311 -7.08 -17.40 -15.55
N HIS A 312 -6.95 -17.54 -14.23
CA HIS A 312 -6.96 -18.85 -13.54
C HIS A 312 -8.37 -19.42 -13.44
N LEU A 313 -9.36 -18.54 -13.20
CA LEU A 313 -10.74 -18.94 -12.99
C LEU A 313 -11.71 -17.95 -13.67
N PRO A 314 -12.13 -18.22 -14.92
CA PRO A 314 -13.20 -17.45 -15.55
C PRO A 314 -14.53 -17.67 -14.84
N ARG A 315 -15.41 -16.66 -14.91
CA ARG A 315 -16.82 -16.77 -14.49
C ARG A 315 -17.00 -17.26 -13.03
N ASP A 316 -16.17 -16.76 -12.13
CA ASP A 316 -16.23 -17.20 -10.73
C ASP A 316 -17.57 -16.86 -10.06
N ASN A 317 -18.07 -17.81 -9.27
CA ASN A 317 -19.29 -17.73 -8.49
C ASN A 317 -19.08 -18.07 -7.00
N TRP A 318 -17.84 -18.34 -6.58
CA TRP A 318 -17.52 -19.02 -5.33
C TRP A 318 -16.52 -18.29 -4.43
N ASP A 319 -16.09 -17.09 -4.82
CA ASP A 319 -15.08 -16.32 -4.07
C ASP A 319 -13.73 -17.06 -4.04
N TYR A 320 -13.36 -17.68 -5.17
CA TYR A 320 -12.07 -18.34 -5.32
C TYR A 320 -11.03 -17.32 -5.76
N ASP A 321 -10.65 -16.47 -4.80
CA ASP A 321 -9.60 -15.47 -4.92
C ASP A 321 -8.29 -16.03 -5.49
N HIS A 322 -7.79 -15.43 -6.59
CA HIS A 322 -6.41 -15.60 -7.09
C HIS A 322 -5.48 -14.37 -6.98
N PRO A 323 -5.56 -13.51 -5.94
CA PRO A 323 -4.72 -12.34 -5.77
C PRO A 323 -3.36 -12.63 -5.14
N TYR A 324 -3.11 -13.85 -4.66
CA TYR A 324 -1.91 -14.23 -3.92
C TYR A 324 -0.59 -13.95 -4.68
N ASP A 325 0.51 -13.88 -3.96
CA ASP A 325 1.86 -13.57 -4.46
C ASP A 325 2.20 -14.31 -5.76
N ARG A 326 2.82 -13.60 -6.71
CA ARG A 326 3.33 -14.16 -7.96
C ARG A 326 4.83 -14.41 -7.82
N ILE A 327 5.21 -15.57 -7.29
CA ILE A 327 6.62 -15.91 -7.07
C ILE A 327 7.32 -16.15 -8.42
N ILE A 328 8.43 -15.45 -8.66
CA ILE A 328 9.26 -15.60 -9.86
C ILE A 328 10.30 -16.69 -9.59
N VAL A 329 10.56 -17.59 -10.55
CA VAL A 329 11.48 -18.72 -10.42
C VAL A 329 12.47 -18.72 -11.56
#